data_AF-A0A976L2S0-F1
#
_entry.id   AF-A0A976L2S0-F1
#
_cell.length_a   1.000
_cell.length_b   1.000
_cell.length_c   1.000
_cell.angle_alpha   90.00
_cell.angle_beta   90.00
_cell.angle_gamma   90.00
#
_symmetry.space_group_name_H-M   'P 1'
#
loop_
_entity.id
_entity.type
_entity.pdbx_description
1 polymer ?
#
loop_
_entity_poly.entity_id
_entity_poly.type
_entity_poly.pdbx_seq_one_letter_code
_entity_poly.pdbx_strand_id
1 'polypeptide(L)'
;MAKNADIEKSSFKTLENNFRKGKIPNNLILFIRERTLLDYLILAAGENFVGKEFNISKDVRKFHSDEGEIDQLINECSNLNFFSEKKIVLYKIIKKQGVKG
;
A
#
# COMPACT_ATOMS: atom_id res chain seq x y z
N MET A 1 -7.47 10.47 23.60
CA MET A 1 -7.53 11.60 22.65
C MET A 1 -6.78 11.20 21.38
N ALA A 2 -7.47 10.69 20.37
CA ALA A 2 -6.84 10.36 19.10
C ALA A 2 -6.49 11.69 18.42
N LYS A 3 -5.20 11.96 18.20
CA LYS A 3 -4.76 13.07 17.36
C LYS A 3 -5.42 12.88 16.00
N ASN A 4 -6.15 13.89 15.53
CA ASN A 4 -6.66 13.91 14.16
C ASN A 4 -5.47 13.61 13.25
N ALA A 5 -5.51 12.48 12.54
CA ALA A 5 -4.52 12.19 11.52
C ALA A 5 -4.66 13.28 10.48
N ASP A 6 -3.65 14.15 10.35
CA ASP A 6 -3.57 15.12 9.26
C ASP A 6 -3.53 14.33 7.95
N ILE A 7 -4.67 14.25 7.27
CA ILE A 7 -4.76 13.61 5.96
C ILE A 7 -4.14 14.60 4.96
N GLU A 8 -2.84 14.49 4.76
CA GLU A 8 -2.12 15.27 3.75
C GLU A 8 -2.57 14.83 2.35
N LYS A 9 -3.25 15.72 1.62
CA LYS A 9 -3.64 15.47 0.23
C LYS A 9 -2.47 15.85 -0.68
N SER A 10 -1.81 14.85 -1.25
CA SER A 10 -0.70 15.05 -2.19
C SER A 10 -1.07 14.65 -3.61
N SER A 11 -0.50 15.34 -4.61
CA SER A 11 -0.57 14.92 -6.02
C SER A 11 0.27 13.66 -6.27
N PHE A 12 -0.02 12.93 -7.36
CA PHE A 12 0.76 11.76 -7.77
C PHE A 12 2.26 12.06 -7.89
N LYS A 13 2.64 13.14 -8.60
CA LYS A 13 4.05 13.50 -8.80
C LYS A 13 4.78 13.79 -7.49
N THR A 14 4.09 14.41 -6.53
CA THR A 14 4.64 14.69 -5.21
C THR A 14 4.88 13.39 -4.45
N LEU A 15 3.89 12.48 -4.48
CA LEU A 15 3.97 11.20 -3.80
C LEU A 15 5.08 10.31 -4.38
N GLU A 16 5.16 10.21 -5.71
CA GLU A 16 6.21 9.45 -6.41
C GLU A 16 7.61 9.98 -6.03
N ASN A 17 7.79 11.30 -6.06
CA ASN A 17 9.07 11.91 -5.67
C ASN A 17 9.42 11.65 -4.19
N ASN A 18 8.43 11.62 -3.30
CA ASN A 18 8.65 11.30 -1.89
C ASN A 18 9.08 9.83 -1.73
N PHE A 19 8.43 8.91 -2.44
CA PHE A 19 8.76 7.49 -2.42
C PHE A 19 10.18 7.24 -2.93
N ARG A 20 10.55 7.88 -4.04
CA ARG A 20 11.91 7.84 -4.60
C ARG A 20 12.99 8.39 -3.67
N LYS A 21 12.61 9.25 -2.73
CA LYS A 21 13.49 9.80 -1.67
C LYS A 21 13.45 8.99 -0.37
N GLY A 22 12.78 7.84 -0.37
CA GLY A 22 12.60 6.99 0.82
C GLY A 22 11.64 7.57 1.87
N LYS A 23 10.94 8.67 1.58
CA LYS A 23 9.91 9.24 2.46
C LYS A 23 8.58 8.54 2.21
N ILE A 24 8.47 7.31 2.71
CA ILE A 24 7.29 6.46 2.54
C ILE A 24 6.54 6.40 3.89
N PRO A 25 5.27 6.83 3.95
CA PRO A 25 4.47 6.69 5.17
C PRO A 25 4.11 5.21 5.41
N ASN A 26 4.00 4.81 6.67
CA ASN A 26 3.63 3.43 7.04
C ASN A 26 2.25 3.03 6.51
N ASN A 27 1.31 3.97 6.52
CA ASN A 27 -0.06 3.77 6.05
C ASN A 27 -0.40 4.83 5.01
N LEU A 28 -1.05 4.42 3.92
CA LEU A 28 -1.44 5.32 2.85
C LEU A 28 -2.80 4.94 2.28
N ILE A 29 -3.65 5.94 2.08
CA ILE A 29 -4.94 5.80 1.41
C ILE A 29 -4.80 6.38 0.01
N LEU A 30 -4.99 5.53 -1.01
CA LEU A 30 -4.84 5.89 -2.41
C LEU A 30 -6.18 5.88 -3.14
N PHE A 31 -6.51 7.01 -3.77
CA PHE A 31 -7.62 7.11 -4.72
C PHE A 31 -7.06 7.12 -6.14
N ILE A 32 -6.82 5.94 -6.70
CA ILE A 32 -6.22 5.76 -8.02
C ILE A 32 -7.21 5.02 -8.93
N ARG A 33 -7.42 5.56 -10.13
CA ARG A 33 -8.25 4.92 -11.18
C ARG A 33 -7.42 4.05 -12.13
N GLU A 34 -6.21 4.51 -12.45
CA GLU A 34 -5.34 3.86 -13.42
C GLU A 34 -4.41 2.85 -12.75
N ARG A 35 -4.49 1.58 -13.16
CA ARG A 35 -3.66 0.50 -12.62
C ARG A 35 -2.16 0.76 -12.81
N THR A 36 -1.78 1.32 -13.95
CA THR A 36 -0.39 1.65 -14.28
C THR A 36 0.23 2.59 -13.26
N LEU A 37 -0.50 3.62 -12.81
CA LEU A 37 -0.02 4.56 -11.79
C LEU A 37 0.19 3.89 -10.44
N LEU A 38 -0.69 2.95 -10.06
CA LEU A 38 -0.51 2.15 -8.85
C LEU A 38 0.75 1.29 -8.94
N ASP A 39 0.96 0.61 -10.07
CA ASP A 39 2.13 -0.24 -10.29
C ASP A 39 3.44 0.58 -10.21
N TYR A 40 3.46 1.80 -10.77
CA TYR A 40 4.60 2.72 -10.65
C TYR A 40 4.90 3.12 -9.20
N LEU A 41 3.87 3.42 -8.41
CA LEU A 41 4.06 3.77 -6.99
C LEU A 41 4.57 2.58 -6.18
N ILE A 42 4.07 1.38 -6.45
CA ILE A 42 4.54 0.16 -5.77
C ILE A 42 6.00 -0.10 -6.10
N LEU A 43 6.42 0.06 -7.36
CA LEU A 43 7.83 -0.06 -7.76
C LEU A 43 8.70 0.98 -7.05
N ALA A 44 8.32 2.26 -7.10
CA ALA A 44 9.08 3.32 -6.45
C ALA A 44 9.20 3.13 -4.93
N ALA A 45 8.12 2.65 -4.29
CA ALA A 45 8.11 2.31 -2.87
C ALA A 45 8.98 1.08 -2.58
N GLY A 46 8.83 0.00 -3.36
CA GLY A 46 9.53 -1.26 -3.17
C GLY A 46 11.04 -1.13 -3.28
N GLU A 47 11.54 -0.44 -4.31
CA GLU A 47 12.97 -0.21 -4.52
C GLU A 47 13.63 0.55 -3.35
N ASN A 48 12.90 1.48 -2.72
CA ASN A 48 13.41 2.29 -1.62
C ASN A 48 13.18 1.65 -0.24
N PHE A 49 12.04 0.99 -0.06
CA PHE A 49 11.67 0.37 1.21
C PHE A 49 12.38 -0.97 1.38
N VAL A 50 12.20 -1.90 0.43
CA VAL A 50 12.77 -3.25 0.48
C VAL A 50 14.23 -3.23 0.05
N GLY A 51 14.52 -2.60 -1.10
CA GLY A 51 15.86 -2.44 -1.65
C GLY A 51 15.96 -2.91 -3.10
N LYS A 52 17.20 -3.06 -3.61
CA LYS A 52 17.47 -3.44 -5.01
C LYS A 52 16.99 -4.83 -5.41
N GLU A 53 16.75 -5.71 -4.43
CA GLU A 53 16.26 -7.07 -4.66
C GLU A 53 14.72 -7.15 -4.63
N PHE A 54 14.05 -5.99 -4.59
CA PHE A 54 12.59 -5.91 -4.57
C PHE A 54 11.95 -6.74 -5.68
N ASN A 55 11.04 -7.62 -5.30
CA ASN A 55 10.26 -8.45 -6.18
C ASN A 55 8.78 -8.37 -5.80
N ILE A 56 7.98 -7.83 -6.72
CA ILE A 56 6.52 -7.66 -6.52
C ILE A 56 5.84 -8.95 -6.07
N SER A 57 6.22 -10.11 -6.61
CA SER A 57 5.55 -11.39 -6.28
C SER A 57 5.85 -11.89 -4.85
N LYS A 58 6.99 -11.48 -4.29
CA LYS A 58 7.43 -11.91 -2.95
C LYS A 58 7.05 -10.87 -1.90
N ASP A 59 7.33 -9.61 -2.19
CA ASP A 59 7.31 -8.52 -1.23
C ASP A 59 5.97 -7.79 -1.18
N VAL A 60 5.08 -8.01 -2.15
CA VAL A 60 3.75 -7.38 -2.17
C VAL A 60 2.67 -8.42 -1.89
N ARG A 61 1.98 -8.28 -0.76
CA ARG A 61 0.78 -9.06 -0.42
C ARG A 61 -0.46 -8.27 -0.81
N LYS A 62 -1.34 -8.88 -1.60
CA LYS A 62 -2.55 -8.24 -2.12
C LYS A 62 -3.77 -8.90 -1.50
N PHE A 63 -4.68 -8.07 -1.02
CA PHE A 63 -5.95 -8.47 -0.43
C PHE A 63 -7.08 -7.67 -1.06
N HIS A 64 -8.28 -8.25 -1.14
CA HIS A 64 -9.44 -7.59 -1.73
C HIS A 64 -10.61 -7.49 -0.75
N SER A 65 -11.42 -6.43 -0.90
CA SER A 65 -12.53 -6.17 0.03
C SER A 65 -13.75 -7.06 -0.14
N ASP A 66 -13.91 -7.70 -1.30
CA ASP A 66 -15.01 -8.61 -1.62
C ASP A 66 -14.74 -10.06 -1.20
N GLU A 67 -13.49 -10.43 -1.03
CA GLU A 67 -13.05 -11.76 -0.58
C GLU A 67 -13.12 -11.92 0.96
N GLY A 68 -13.50 -10.87 1.70
CA GLY A 68 -13.65 -10.93 3.16
C GLY A 68 -12.33 -11.08 3.91
N GLU A 69 -11.21 -10.75 3.28
CA GLU A 69 -9.86 -11.06 3.76
C GLU A 69 -9.32 -10.05 4.78
N ILE A 70 -10.17 -9.20 5.36
CA ILE A 70 -9.70 -8.13 6.25
C ILE A 70 -9.00 -8.69 7.50
N ASP A 71 -9.48 -9.82 8.04
CA ASP A 71 -8.85 -10.48 9.18
C ASP A 71 -7.49 -11.07 8.80
N GLN A 72 -7.38 -11.63 7.60
CA GLN A 72 -6.10 -12.15 7.08
C GLN A 72 -5.09 -11.01 6.88
N LEU A 73 -5.55 -9.86 6.37
CA LEU A 73 -4.72 -8.66 6.24
C LEU A 73 -4.22 -8.17 7.61
N ILE A 74 -5.10 -8.11 8.62
CA ILE A 74 -4.72 -7.66 9.96
C ILE A 74 -3.67 -8.61 10.55
N ASN A 75 -3.87 -9.91 10.40
CA ASN A 75 -2.91 -10.92 10.84
C ASN A 75 -1.56 -10.78 10.12
N GLU A 76 -1.59 -10.54 8.79
CA GLU A 76 -0.39 -10.31 8.00
C GLU A 76 0.37 -9.08 8.51
N CYS A 77 -0.31 -7.96 8.78
CA CYS A 77 0.32 -6.76 9.33
C CYS A 77 0.82 -6.91 10.77
N SER A 78 0.25 -7.84 11.54
CA SER A 78 0.60 -8.08 12.95
C SER A 78 1.75 -9.08 13.14
N ASN A 79 2.11 -9.82 12.09
CA ASN A 79 3.16 -10.83 12.16
C ASN A 79 4.56 -10.19 12.17
N LEU A 80 5.03 -9.86 13.37
CA LEU A 80 6.35 -9.30 13.67
C LEU A 80 7.34 -10.43 13.99
N ASN A 81 7.61 -11.32 13.04
CA ASN A 81 8.72 -12.25 13.20
C ASN A 81 10.05 -11.47 13.29
N PHE A 82 10.97 -11.92 14.13
CA PHE A 82 12.25 -11.24 14.42
C PHE A 82 13.16 -11.08 13.17
N PHE A 83 12.87 -11.85 12.10
CA PHE A 83 13.47 -11.76 10.77
C PHE A 83 12.46 -11.31 9.71
N SER A 84 11.47 -10.49 10.07
CA SER A 84 10.41 -10.09 9.13
C SER A 84 11.02 -9.35 7.95
N GLU A 85 10.98 -9.99 6.79
CA GLU A 85 11.26 -9.35 5.51
C GLU A 85 10.31 -8.15 5.34
N LYS A 86 10.85 -7.04 4.84
CA LYS A 86 10.07 -5.84 4.56
C LYS A 86 9.03 -6.20 3.49
N LYS A 87 7.76 -5.93 3.79
CA LYS A 87 6.65 -6.22 2.88
C LYS A 87 5.74 -5.02 2.69
N ILE A 88 5.14 -4.93 1.52
CA ILE A 88 4.10 -3.97 1.18
C ILE A 88 2.77 -4.72 1.17
N VAL A 89 1.84 -4.29 2.01
CA VAL A 89 0.48 -4.84 2.04
C VAL A 89 -0.45 -3.91 1.28
N LEU A 90 -1.08 -4.42 0.23
CA LEU A 90 -2.04 -3.71 -0.61
C LEU A 90 -3.44 -4.24 -0.35
N TYR A 91 -4.30 -3.40 0.22
CA TYR A 91 -5.73 -3.69 0.30
C TYR A 91 -6.49 -2.94 -0.78
N LYS A 92 -7.11 -3.68 -1.70
CA LYS A 92 -7.85 -3.11 -2.82
C LYS A 92 -9.35 -3.14 -2.55
N ILE A 93 -9.95 -1.96 -2.53
CA ILE A 93 -11.41 -1.83 -2.46
C ILE A 93 -11.99 -2.14 -3.84
N ILE A 94 -12.76 -3.23 -3.94
CA ILE A 94 -13.51 -3.60 -5.13
C ILE A 94 -14.91 -3.02 -5.02
N LYS A 95 -15.33 -2.25 -6.03
CA LYS A 95 -16.71 -1.78 -6.12
C LYS A 95 -17.62 -2.98 -6.38
N LYS A 96 -18.53 -3.27 -5.45
CA LYS A 96 -19.62 -4.23 -5.70
C LYS A 96 -20.45 -3.73 -6.87
N GLN A 97 -20.65 -4.58 -7.88
CA GLN A 97 -21.56 -4.26 -9.00
C GLN A 97 -22.96 -3.97 -8.43
N GLY A 98 -23.55 -2.83 -8.82
CA GLY A 98 -24.90 -2.43 -8.41
C GLY A 98 -24.99 -1.32 -7.36
N VAL A 99 -23.90 -0.98 -6.66
CA VAL A 99 -23.91 0.17 -5.73
C VAL A 99 -23.44 1.43 -6.47
N LYS A 100 -24.41 2.30 -6.82
CA LYS A 100 -24.11 3.65 -7.31
C LYS A 100 -23.65 4.51 -6.12
N GLY A 101 -22.45 5.07 -6.24
CA GLY A 101 -21.99 6.17 -5.38
C GLY A 101 -22.25 7.51 -6.03
#